data_AF-A0A7C5RU57-F1
#
_entry.id   AF-A0A7C5RU57-F1
#
_cell.length_a   1.000
_cell.length_b   1.000
_cell.length_c   1.000
_cell.angle_alpha   90.00
_cell.angle_beta   90.00
_cell.angle_gamma   90.00
#
_symmetry.space_group_name_H-M   'P 1'
#
loop_
_entity.id
_entity.type
_entity.pdbx_description
1 polymer ?
#
loop_
_entity_poly.entity_id
_entity_poly.type
_entity_poly.pdbx_seq_one_letter_code
_entity_poly.pdbx_strand_id
1 'polypeptide(L)'
;MLNLINILMSAVIVTSNYDLYYIAKAVVDPSHEVYYLVDETEIDGETFRPQDFHIRLLNRADVFIHTGTFERKWLAQTLWESRNSKILENGIGHIDISKYIQLYNGSNCFILSKENVKRTATVLSGLLRKLSPDFSEQFYEKRLSDFFKEVDKFFSDMSTISSLITQNPSIYSPCLKYFADEFGIKYKLMIKKSDREEFSYRSARDSAEIMKRINSKLLLTPHNIENNAEIGFMSAEIPMIKIPTHLGRKYKDFQSIIQGIVIIGEIPRADSVKKMIPSTPPYSPEQITQIPPEQPRAEIQTYGYITSRFTSVILRDRPSSRAAQAGKISGGQKVLILEKQNEWIKITDGKNIGWIRSSVITSEQNGITQ
;
A
#
# COMPACT_ATOMS: atom_id res chain seq x y z
N MET A 1 30.22 -27.69 31.88
CA MET A 1 28.80 -27.48 32.23
C MET A 1 28.61 -26.00 32.52
N LEU A 2 28.26 -25.23 31.49
CA LEU A 2 27.70 -23.88 31.63
C LEU A 2 26.99 -23.62 30.29
N ASN A 3 25.71 -24.00 30.26
CA ASN A 3 24.77 -23.62 29.21
C ASN A 3 24.71 -22.10 29.17
N LEU A 4 25.36 -21.47 28.19
CA LEU A 4 24.90 -20.16 27.74
C LEU A 4 23.55 -20.38 27.07
N ILE A 5 22.50 -20.02 27.79
CA ILE A 5 21.17 -19.80 27.22
C ILE A 5 21.36 -18.72 26.14
N ASN A 6 21.38 -19.12 24.87
CA ASN A 6 21.15 -18.21 23.76
C ASN A 6 19.72 -17.69 23.93
N ILE A 7 19.59 -16.53 24.57
CA ILE A 7 18.34 -15.78 24.55
C ILE A 7 18.18 -15.32 23.10
N LEU A 8 17.30 -15.98 22.34
CA LEU A 8 16.78 -15.45 21.08
C LEU A 8 16.25 -14.04 21.38
N MET A 9 17.00 -13.01 20.99
CA MET A 9 16.54 -11.64 21.13
C MET A 9 15.37 -11.46 20.18
N SER A 10 14.17 -11.28 20.72
CA SER A 10 12.98 -10.91 19.93
C SER A 10 13.26 -9.62 19.17
N ALA A 11 13.10 -9.65 17.85
CA ALA A 11 13.20 -8.47 17.01
C ALA A 11 11.87 -7.71 16.99
N VAL A 12 11.94 -6.38 16.91
CA VAL A 12 10.75 -5.52 16.80
C VAL A 12 10.52 -5.17 15.33
N ILE A 13 9.43 -5.67 14.76
CA ILE A 13 9.02 -5.44 13.38
C ILE A 13 7.83 -4.50 13.39
N VAL A 14 7.92 -3.39 12.65
CA VAL A 14 6.86 -2.40 12.53
C VAL A 14 6.43 -2.29 11.08
N THR A 15 5.14 -2.39 10.82
CA THR A 15 4.56 -2.23 9.48
C THR A 15 3.81 -0.90 9.38
N SER A 16 3.76 -0.32 8.18
CA SER A 16 2.99 0.91 7.97
C SER A 16 1.50 0.71 8.15
N ASN A 17 0.96 -0.42 7.68
CA ASN A 17 -0.46 -0.76 7.76
C ASN A 17 -0.73 -2.17 8.30
N TYR A 18 -2.01 -2.45 8.54
CA TYR A 18 -2.47 -3.75 9.03
C TYR A 18 -2.31 -4.89 8.01
N ASP A 19 -2.48 -4.63 6.70
CA ASP A 19 -2.30 -5.66 5.67
C ASP A 19 -0.90 -6.29 5.73
N LEU A 20 0.14 -5.44 5.81
CA LEU A 20 1.51 -5.88 5.97
C LEU A 20 1.74 -6.58 7.31
N TYR A 21 1.11 -6.10 8.38
CA TYR A 21 1.18 -6.76 9.69
C TYR A 21 0.63 -8.18 9.63
N TYR A 22 -0.51 -8.37 8.99
CA TYR A 22 -1.15 -9.67 8.84
C TYR A 22 -0.23 -10.65 8.11
N ILE A 23 0.32 -10.22 6.97
CA ILE A 23 1.23 -11.04 6.16
C ILE A 23 2.53 -11.31 6.92
N ALA A 24 3.15 -10.28 7.50
CA ALA A 24 4.40 -10.41 8.25
C ALA A 24 4.26 -11.42 9.41
N LYS A 25 3.18 -11.31 10.19
CA LYS A 25 2.89 -12.22 11.31
C LYS A 25 2.67 -13.66 10.86
N ALA A 26 2.09 -13.87 9.68
CA ALA A 26 1.89 -15.21 9.13
C ALA A 26 3.23 -15.88 8.76
N VAL A 27 4.21 -15.12 8.25
CA VAL A 27 5.45 -15.70 7.70
C VAL A 27 6.66 -15.64 8.64
N VAL A 28 6.69 -14.72 9.60
CA VAL A 28 7.82 -14.56 10.53
C VAL A 28 7.80 -15.61 11.65
N ASP A 29 8.95 -15.79 12.28
CA ASP A 29 9.08 -16.52 13.56
C ASP A 29 8.15 -15.90 14.63
N PRO A 30 7.25 -16.68 15.26
CA PRO A 30 6.36 -16.23 16.33
C PRO A 30 7.05 -15.61 17.56
N SER A 31 8.36 -15.82 17.74
CA SER A 31 9.09 -15.21 18.86
C SER A 31 9.26 -13.68 18.70
N HIS A 32 9.11 -13.16 17.47
CA HIS A 32 9.32 -11.76 17.15
C HIS A 32 8.05 -10.94 17.38
N GLU A 33 8.22 -9.68 17.76
CA GLU A 33 7.12 -8.76 17.96
C GLU A 33 6.79 -8.05 16.65
N VAL A 34 5.53 -8.08 16.23
CA VAL A 34 5.05 -7.39 15.03
C VAL A 34 4.01 -6.36 15.43
N TYR A 35 4.14 -5.13 14.94
CA TYR A 35 3.24 -4.01 15.18
C TYR A 35 2.86 -3.35 13.85
N TYR A 36 1.73 -2.63 13.81
CA TYR A 36 1.32 -1.78 12.69
C TYR A 36 1.11 -0.33 13.16
N LEU A 37 1.31 0.63 12.27
CA LEU A 37 1.03 2.05 12.55
C LEU A 37 -0.40 2.45 12.21
N VAL A 38 -0.94 1.98 11.08
CA VAL A 38 -2.23 2.42 10.54
C VAL A 38 -3.18 1.23 10.36
N ASP A 39 -4.43 1.44 10.78
CA ASP A 39 -5.57 0.58 10.44
C ASP A 39 -6.43 1.28 9.39
N GLU A 40 -6.26 0.90 8.12
CA GLU A 40 -6.96 1.52 6.98
C GLU A 40 -8.47 1.18 6.94
N THR A 41 -8.95 0.33 7.86
CA THR A 41 -10.39 0.08 8.03
C THR A 41 -11.06 1.09 8.97
N GLU A 42 -10.28 1.86 9.73
CA GLU A 42 -10.76 2.86 10.69
C GLU A 42 -10.39 4.29 10.27
N ILE A 43 -9.19 4.49 9.72
CA ILE A 43 -8.66 5.81 9.37
C ILE A 43 -8.05 5.82 7.96
N ASP A 44 -8.13 6.96 7.28
CA ASP A 44 -7.42 7.14 6.01
C ASP A 44 -5.91 7.31 6.28
N GLY A 45 -5.10 6.37 5.75
CA GLY A 45 -3.66 6.37 5.90
C GLY A 45 -2.95 7.61 5.36
N GLU A 46 -3.51 8.30 4.36
CA GLU A 46 -2.94 9.57 3.88
C GLU A 46 -3.15 10.73 4.87
N THR A 47 -4.23 10.67 5.65
CA THR A 47 -4.54 11.65 6.70
C THR A 47 -3.94 11.31 8.05
N PHE A 48 -3.40 10.10 8.20
CA PHE A 48 -2.71 9.67 9.42
C PHE A 48 -1.61 10.66 9.82
N ARG A 49 -1.56 10.95 11.12
CA ARG A 49 -0.54 11.80 11.73
C ARG A 49 0.14 11.02 12.85
N PRO A 50 1.39 10.57 12.62
CA PRO A 50 2.20 9.94 13.64
C PRO A 50 2.23 10.76 14.92
N GLN A 51 2.34 10.06 16.04
CA GLN A 51 2.31 10.62 17.40
C GLN A 51 3.56 10.13 18.13
N ASP A 52 3.89 10.72 19.27
CA ASP A 52 5.12 10.38 20.00
C ASP A 52 5.26 8.87 20.30
N PHE A 53 4.15 8.16 20.54
CA PHE A 53 4.23 6.71 20.78
C PHE A 53 4.59 5.93 19.50
N HIS A 54 4.14 6.37 18.32
CA HIS A 54 4.57 5.81 17.03
C HIS A 54 6.06 6.07 16.81
N ILE A 55 6.54 7.28 17.13
CA ILE A 55 7.97 7.63 17.02
C ILE A 55 8.82 6.76 17.96
N ARG A 56 8.37 6.56 19.20
CA ARG A 56 9.04 5.66 20.17
C ARG A 56 9.04 4.20 19.72
N LEU A 57 7.97 3.74 19.10
CA LEU A 57 7.89 2.39 18.54
C LEU A 57 8.91 2.23 17.40
N LEU A 58 8.95 3.18 16.46
CA LEU A 58 9.90 3.18 15.35
C LEU A 58 11.35 3.34 15.81
N ASN A 59 11.59 4.10 16.88
CA ASN A 59 12.92 4.22 17.49
C ASN A 59 13.48 2.86 17.95
N ARG A 60 12.60 1.95 18.39
CA ARG A 60 12.95 0.60 18.85
C ARG A 60 12.92 -0.45 17.74
N ALA A 61 12.38 -0.13 16.57
CA ALA A 61 12.19 -1.09 15.49
C ALA A 61 13.54 -1.61 14.95
N ASP A 62 13.64 -2.91 14.78
CA ASP A 62 14.72 -3.53 14.02
C ASP A 62 14.40 -3.53 12.53
N VAL A 63 13.12 -3.67 12.18
CA VAL A 63 12.63 -3.65 10.81
C VAL A 63 11.39 -2.75 10.69
N PHE A 64 11.35 -1.94 9.64
CA PHE A 64 10.19 -1.18 9.21
C PHE A 64 9.78 -1.60 7.79
N ILE A 65 8.52 -2.00 7.64
CA ILE A 65 7.94 -2.48 6.37
C ILE A 65 6.86 -1.51 5.92
N HIS A 66 6.90 -1.05 4.69
CA HIS A 66 5.85 -0.20 4.13
C HIS A 66 5.51 -0.55 2.68
N THR A 67 4.39 -0.04 2.19
CA THR A 67 3.92 -0.30 0.82
C THR A 67 4.34 0.79 -0.16
N GLY A 68 4.83 1.95 0.33
CA GLY A 68 5.39 2.99 -0.53
C GLY A 68 4.32 3.76 -1.31
N THR A 69 3.09 3.76 -0.78
CA THR A 69 1.89 4.30 -1.41
C THR A 69 1.37 5.52 -0.63
N PHE A 70 0.46 5.30 0.31
CA PHE A 70 -0.21 6.32 1.11
C PHE A 70 0.74 6.95 2.15
N GLU A 71 1.80 6.23 2.54
CA GLU A 71 2.71 6.67 3.60
C GLU A 71 3.54 7.88 3.20
N ARG A 72 3.66 8.16 1.90
CA ARG A 72 4.54 9.20 1.33
C ARG A 72 4.42 10.56 2.01
N LYS A 73 3.23 10.92 2.49
CA LYS A 73 2.96 12.20 3.16
C LYS A 73 3.66 12.33 4.51
N TRP A 74 3.84 11.23 5.24
CA TRP A 74 4.36 11.24 6.61
C TRP A 74 5.65 10.44 6.79
N LEU A 75 5.91 9.45 5.93
CA LEU A 75 6.95 8.43 6.12
C LEU A 75 8.33 9.01 6.38
N ALA A 76 8.84 9.83 5.47
CA ALA A 76 10.20 10.35 5.56
C ALA A 76 10.42 11.16 6.85
N GLN A 77 9.45 11.99 7.22
CA GLN A 77 9.52 12.77 8.46
C GLN A 77 9.47 11.86 9.69
N THR A 78 8.61 10.86 9.67
CA THR A 78 8.39 9.95 10.79
C THR A 78 9.65 9.11 11.06
N LEU A 79 10.25 8.56 9.99
CA LEU A 79 11.48 7.80 10.08
C LEU A 79 12.64 8.68 10.57
N TRP A 80 12.72 9.93 10.10
CA TRP A 80 13.71 10.89 10.58
C TRP A 80 13.58 11.18 12.08
N GLU A 81 12.36 11.48 12.53
CA GLU A 81 12.05 11.78 13.94
C GLU A 81 12.29 10.58 14.87
N SER A 82 12.17 9.36 14.35
CA SER A 82 12.48 8.14 15.11
C SER A 82 13.95 8.04 15.52
N ARG A 83 14.86 8.78 14.85
CA ARG A 83 16.32 8.74 15.08
C ARG A 83 16.91 7.34 15.01
N ASN A 84 16.30 6.44 14.24
CA ASN A 84 16.73 5.07 14.09
C ASN A 84 17.28 4.82 12.69
N SER A 85 18.61 4.72 12.60
CA SER A 85 19.31 4.53 11.32
C SER A 85 19.04 3.19 10.64
N LYS A 86 18.57 2.16 11.37
CA LYS A 86 18.26 0.84 10.79
C LYS A 86 17.10 0.91 9.80
N ILE A 87 16.13 1.80 10.05
CA ILE A 87 14.86 1.88 9.33
C ILE A 87 14.73 3.10 8.43
N LEU A 88 15.76 3.97 8.38
CA LEU A 88 15.85 5.03 7.38
C LEU A 88 15.92 4.43 5.97
N GLU A 89 15.62 5.23 4.94
CA GLU A 89 15.70 4.78 3.55
C GLU A 89 17.10 4.21 3.24
N ASN A 90 17.15 3.02 2.64
CA ASN A 90 18.36 2.19 2.43
C ASN A 90 19.01 1.60 3.68
N GLY A 91 18.40 1.76 4.86
CA GLY A 91 18.79 1.08 6.09
C GLY A 91 18.54 -0.43 5.99
N ILE A 92 19.32 -1.22 6.75
CA ILE A 92 19.27 -2.70 6.68
C ILE A 92 17.91 -3.27 7.08
N GLY A 93 17.15 -2.55 7.91
CA GLY A 93 15.81 -2.90 8.36
C GLY A 93 14.70 -2.20 7.59
N HIS A 94 15.01 -1.48 6.51
CA HIS A 94 14.00 -0.75 5.72
C HIS A 94 13.51 -1.60 4.55
N ILE A 95 12.22 -1.94 4.54
CA ILE A 95 11.60 -2.77 3.51
C ILE A 95 10.46 -1.99 2.84
N ASP A 96 10.68 -1.63 1.57
CA ASP A 96 9.65 -1.04 0.70
C ASP A 96 9.07 -2.14 -0.20
N ILE A 97 7.84 -2.58 0.07
CA ILE A 97 7.18 -3.66 -0.67
C ILE A 97 6.78 -3.23 -2.10
N SER A 98 6.62 -1.93 -2.39
CA SER A 98 6.32 -1.46 -3.76
C SER A 98 7.36 -1.86 -4.79
N LYS A 99 8.56 -2.21 -4.34
CA LYS A 99 9.66 -2.70 -5.16
C LYS A 99 9.44 -4.13 -5.69
N TYR A 100 8.51 -4.89 -5.12
CA TYR A 100 8.35 -6.31 -5.42
C TYR A 100 6.96 -6.68 -5.94
N ILE A 101 6.01 -5.74 -5.90
CA ILE A 101 4.62 -5.95 -6.29
C ILE A 101 4.16 -4.91 -7.30
N GLN A 102 3.15 -5.27 -8.10
CA GLN A 102 2.55 -4.35 -9.04
C GLN A 102 1.53 -3.46 -8.33
N LEU A 103 1.65 -2.14 -8.49
CA LEU A 103 0.75 -1.16 -7.89
C LEU A 103 -0.01 -0.34 -8.94
N TYR A 104 -1.26 0.01 -8.65
CA TYR A 104 -2.10 0.82 -9.54
C TYR A 104 -2.24 2.26 -9.06
N ASN A 105 -1.57 3.20 -9.75
CA ASN A 105 -1.65 4.65 -9.52
C ASN A 105 -1.63 5.09 -8.04
N GLY A 106 -0.71 4.52 -7.26
CA GLY A 106 -0.54 4.83 -5.84
C GLY A 106 -1.57 4.17 -4.91
N SER A 107 -2.42 3.28 -5.40
CA SER A 107 -3.37 2.51 -4.60
C SER A 107 -2.72 1.40 -3.80
N ASN A 108 -3.15 1.24 -2.55
CA ASN A 108 -2.63 0.25 -1.61
C ASN A 108 -3.50 -1.01 -1.46
N CYS A 109 -4.55 -1.17 -2.26
CA CYS A 109 -5.50 -2.29 -2.11
C CYS A 109 -4.97 -3.63 -2.67
N PHE A 110 -3.67 -3.88 -2.53
CA PHE A 110 -2.99 -5.04 -3.09
C PHE A 110 -3.47 -6.37 -2.48
N ILE A 111 -4.14 -6.32 -1.32
CA ILE A 111 -4.76 -7.49 -0.66
C ILE A 111 -5.79 -8.20 -1.57
N LEU A 112 -6.34 -7.48 -2.55
CA LEU A 112 -7.28 -7.99 -3.56
C LEU A 112 -6.59 -8.59 -4.79
N SER A 113 -5.26 -8.75 -4.78
CA SER A 113 -4.49 -9.44 -5.82
C SER A 113 -3.74 -10.61 -5.21
N LYS A 114 -4.08 -11.82 -5.67
CA LYS A 114 -3.50 -13.08 -5.19
C LYS A 114 -1.99 -13.09 -5.38
N GLU A 115 -1.54 -12.64 -6.54
CA GLU A 115 -0.13 -12.56 -6.87
C GLU A 115 0.60 -11.58 -5.95
N ASN A 116 0.08 -10.37 -5.73
CA ASN A 116 0.73 -9.39 -4.86
C ASN A 116 0.82 -9.85 -3.41
N VAL A 117 -0.24 -10.49 -2.88
CA VAL A 117 -0.24 -11.04 -1.52
C VAL A 117 0.81 -12.14 -1.38
N LYS A 118 0.84 -13.11 -2.32
CA LYS A 118 1.83 -14.19 -2.28
C LYS A 118 3.25 -13.68 -2.46
N ARG A 119 3.49 -12.74 -3.39
CA ARG A 119 4.81 -12.10 -3.57
C ARG A 119 5.27 -11.38 -2.31
N THR A 120 4.38 -10.60 -1.68
CA THR A 120 4.67 -9.91 -0.42
C THR A 120 5.08 -10.91 0.66
N ALA A 121 4.32 -11.99 0.83
CA ALA A 121 4.62 -13.04 1.79
C ALA A 121 5.97 -13.73 1.53
N THR A 122 6.29 -14.03 0.27
CA THR A 122 7.60 -14.61 -0.10
C THR A 122 8.75 -13.66 0.24
N VAL A 123 8.63 -12.39 -0.13
CA VAL A 123 9.65 -11.36 0.15
C VAL A 123 9.86 -11.23 1.66
N LEU A 124 8.77 -11.11 2.43
CA LEU A 124 8.84 -10.97 3.88
C LEU A 124 9.41 -12.23 4.53
N SER A 125 9.01 -13.42 4.10
CA SER A 125 9.59 -14.68 4.60
C SER A 125 11.10 -14.73 4.36
N GLY A 126 11.55 -14.42 3.14
CA GLY A 126 12.97 -14.44 2.77
C GLY A 126 13.82 -13.38 3.45
N LEU A 127 13.27 -12.20 3.72
CA LEU A 127 13.96 -11.11 4.42
C LEU A 127 13.97 -11.31 5.93
N LEU A 128 12.84 -11.68 6.53
CA LEU A 128 12.69 -11.77 7.98
C LEU A 128 13.30 -13.06 8.57
N ARG A 129 13.45 -14.15 7.80
CA ARG A 129 14.15 -15.35 8.28
C ARG A 129 15.59 -15.09 8.73
N LYS A 130 16.21 -14.01 8.22
CA LYS A 130 17.55 -13.58 8.62
C LYS A 130 17.64 -13.12 10.09
N LEU A 131 16.50 -12.80 10.70
CA LEU A 131 16.41 -12.39 12.10
C LEU A 131 16.48 -13.60 13.06
N SER A 132 16.17 -14.80 12.58
CA SER A 132 16.08 -16.03 13.39
C SER A 132 16.76 -17.22 12.68
N PRO A 133 18.09 -17.18 12.50
CA PRO A 133 18.83 -18.18 11.71
C PRO A 133 18.81 -19.60 12.31
N ASP A 134 18.41 -19.73 13.57
CA ASP A 134 18.35 -21.02 14.29
C ASP A 134 17.21 -21.91 13.80
N PHE A 135 16.19 -21.35 13.12
CA PHE A 135 15.09 -22.14 12.56
C PHE A 135 15.48 -22.78 11.23
N SER A 136 14.98 -23.99 10.99
CA SER A 136 15.22 -24.70 9.73
C SER A 136 14.52 -24.03 8.56
N GLU A 137 15.05 -24.20 7.35
CA GLU A 137 14.39 -23.72 6.12
C GLU A 137 12.96 -24.29 5.99
N GLN A 138 12.79 -25.56 6.34
CA GLN A 138 11.49 -26.26 6.37
C GLN A 138 10.45 -25.58 7.27
N PHE A 139 10.87 -24.92 8.36
CA PHE A 139 9.97 -24.17 9.22
C PHE A 139 9.35 -22.99 8.47
N TYR A 140 10.16 -22.19 7.79
CA TYR A 140 9.69 -21.04 7.02
C TYR A 140 8.89 -21.46 5.79
N GLU A 141 9.32 -22.53 5.09
CA GLU A 141 8.57 -23.11 3.96
C GLU A 141 7.17 -23.56 4.38
N LYS A 142 7.04 -24.23 5.54
CA LYS A 142 5.74 -24.66 6.05
C LYS A 142 4.84 -23.48 6.35
N ARG A 143 5.35 -22.44 7.03
CA ARG A 143 4.55 -21.24 7.34
C ARG A 143 4.06 -20.54 6.08
N LEU A 144 4.94 -20.36 5.10
CA LEU A 144 4.60 -19.76 3.82
C LEU A 144 3.57 -20.62 3.06
N SER A 145 3.73 -21.95 3.05
CA SER A 145 2.78 -22.88 2.44
C SER A 145 1.40 -22.81 3.08
N ASP A 146 1.33 -22.78 4.42
CA ASP A 146 0.06 -22.68 5.15
C ASP A 146 -0.63 -21.34 4.87
N PHE A 147 0.11 -20.24 4.84
CA PHE A 147 -0.41 -18.93 4.44
C PHE A 147 -0.92 -18.94 2.98
N PHE A 148 -0.20 -19.58 2.05
CA PHE A 148 -0.64 -19.67 0.66
C PHE A 148 -1.96 -20.43 0.50
N LYS A 149 -2.19 -21.50 1.27
CA LYS A 149 -3.48 -22.21 1.28
C LYS A 149 -4.62 -21.31 1.74
N GLU A 150 -4.37 -20.47 2.73
CA GLU A 150 -5.34 -19.48 3.21
C GLU A 150 -5.68 -18.46 2.12
N VAL A 151 -4.67 -17.92 1.45
CA VAL A 151 -4.83 -17.01 0.31
C VAL A 151 -5.58 -17.70 -0.83
N ASP A 152 -5.21 -18.92 -1.19
CA ASP A 152 -5.88 -19.68 -2.25
C ASP A 152 -7.36 -19.92 -1.93
N LYS A 153 -7.68 -20.25 -0.67
CA LYS A 153 -9.05 -20.39 -0.22
C LYS A 153 -9.81 -19.07 -0.33
N PHE A 154 -9.23 -17.96 0.11
CA PHE A 154 -9.85 -16.63 0.02
C PHE A 154 -10.25 -16.29 -1.42
N PHE A 155 -9.33 -16.39 -2.39
CA PHE A 155 -9.62 -16.08 -3.78
C PHE A 155 -10.59 -17.08 -4.43
N SER A 156 -10.56 -18.35 -4.00
CA SER A 156 -11.56 -19.34 -4.40
C SER A 156 -12.96 -18.95 -3.91
N ASP A 157 -13.12 -18.60 -2.64
CA ASP A 157 -14.42 -18.19 -2.08
C ASP A 157 -14.92 -16.90 -2.75
N MET A 158 -14.02 -15.93 -2.94
CA MET A 158 -14.31 -14.63 -3.57
C MET A 158 -14.72 -14.76 -5.05
N SER A 159 -14.29 -15.83 -5.75
CA SER A 159 -14.74 -16.13 -7.12
C SER A 159 -16.25 -16.35 -7.24
N THR A 160 -16.90 -16.80 -6.16
CA THR A 160 -18.36 -16.94 -6.11
C THR A 160 -19.03 -15.58 -6.19
N ILE A 161 -18.46 -14.56 -5.53
CA ILE A 161 -18.98 -13.20 -5.55
C ILE A 161 -18.71 -12.54 -6.89
N SER A 162 -17.51 -12.69 -7.45
CA SER A 162 -17.20 -12.13 -8.76
C SER A 162 -18.09 -12.72 -9.87
N SER A 163 -18.53 -13.98 -9.73
CA SER A 163 -19.49 -14.59 -10.67
C SER A 163 -20.87 -13.91 -10.70
N LEU A 164 -21.22 -13.14 -9.66
CA LEU A 164 -22.46 -12.34 -9.64
C LEU A 164 -22.35 -11.08 -10.51
N ILE A 165 -21.12 -10.67 -10.86
CA ILE A 165 -20.83 -9.48 -11.66
C ILE A 165 -20.84 -9.88 -13.14
N THR A 166 -22.06 -9.98 -13.69
CA THR A 166 -22.30 -10.51 -15.04
C THR A 166 -22.25 -9.44 -16.14
N GLN A 167 -22.34 -8.17 -15.76
CA GLN A 167 -22.23 -7.02 -16.65
C GLN A 167 -20.97 -6.24 -16.33
N ASN A 168 -20.38 -5.60 -17.34
CA ASN A 168 -19.22 -4.73 -17.16
C ASN A 168 -19.60 -3.55 -16.24
N PRO A 169 -19.11 -3.51 -14.98
CA PRO A 169 -19.50 -2.47 -14.04
C PRO A 169 -18.67 -1.21 -14.29
N SER A 170 -18.96 -0.14 -13.56
CA SER A 170 -17.98 0.90 -13.28
C SER A 170 -17.22 0.55 -12.00
N ILE A 171 -15.98 1.00 -11.87
CA ILE A 171 -15.20 0.88 -10.63
C ILE A 171 -14.93 2.27 -10.06
N TYR A 172 -15.01 2.39 -8.74
CA TYR A 172 -14.87 3.69 -8.08
C TYR A 172 -13.47 4.28 -8.19
N SER A 173 -12.43 3.46 -8.04
CA SER A 173 -11.06 3.96 -7.99
C SER A 173 -10.04 2.86 -8.38
N PRO A 174 -8.74 3.20 -8.54
CA PRO A 174 -7.70 2.21 -8.85
C PRO A 174 -7.60 1.07 -7.84
N CYS A 175 -8.03 1.27 -6.59
CA CYS A 175 -8.18 0.22 -5.59
C CYS A 175 -9.00 -0.99 -6.07
N LEU A 176 -10.07 -0.76 -6.83
CA LEU A 176 -10.93 -1.83 -7.33
C LEU A 176 -10.39 -2.48 -8.61
N LYS A 177 -9.30 -1.93 -9.17
CA LYS A 177 -8.60 -2.53 -10.31
C LYS A 177 -7.93 -3.84 -9.94
N TYR A 178 -7.38 -3.98 -8.71
CA TYR A 178 -6.82 -5.24 -8.24
C TYR A 178 -7.85 -6.38 -8.30
N PHE A 179 -9.04 -6.13 -7.75
CA PHE A 179 -10.16 -7.07 -7.81
C PHE A 179 -10.61 -7.35 -9.26
N ALA A 180 -10.74 -6.29 -10.06
CA ALA A 180 -11.19 -6.44 -11.44
C ALA A 180 -10.22 -7.29 -12.28
N ASP A 181 -8.92 -7.04 -12.17
CA ASP A 181 -7.90 -7.77 -12.92
C ASP A 181 -7.78 -9.22 -12.42
N GLU A 182 -7.84 -9.46 -11.10
CA GLU A 182 -7.79 -10.81 -10.51
C GLU A 182 -8.91 -11.72 -11.03
N PHE A 183 -10.13 -11.19 -11.15
CA PHE A 183 -11.29 -11.97 -11.60
C PHE A 183 -11.64 -11.77 -13.08
N GLY A 184 -10.78 -11.09 -13.85
CA GLY A 184 -11.01 -10.84 -15.28
C GLY A 184 -12.24 -9.98 -15.59
N ILE A 185 -12.67 -9.14 -14.65
CA ILE A 185 -13.84 -8.27 -14.78
C ILE A 185 -13.46 -7.05 -15.62
N LYS A 186 -14.06 -6.93 -16.81
CA LYS A 186 -13.94 -5.72 -17.63
C LYS A 186 -14.87 -4.64 -17.07
N TYR A 187 -14.35 -3.45 -16.81
CA TYR A 187 -15.16 -2.31 -16.36
C TYR A 187 -15.32 -1.27 -17.49
N LYS A 188 -16.44 -0.54 -17.47
CA LYS A 188 -16.78 0.50 -18.46
C LYS A 188 -16.15 1.85 -18.15
N LEU A 189 -16.04 2.18 -16.87
CA LEU A 189 -15.58 3.48 -16.39
C LEU A 189 -14.88 3.32 -15.05
N MET A 190 -13.78 4.06 -14.88
CA MET A 190 -13.15 4.28 -13.58
C MET A 190 -13.51 5.70 -13.13
N ILE A 191 -14.15 5.82 -11.96
CA ILE A 191 -14.70 7.09 -11.48
C ILE A 191 -13.59 8.05 -11.04
N LYS A 192 -12.74 7.61 -10.11
CA LYS A 192 -11.55 8.33 -9.65
C LYS A 192 -10.34 7.86 -10.44
N LYS A 193 -9.52 8.78 -10.97
CA LYS A 193 -8.27 8.39 -11.65
C LYS A 193 -7.19 7.98 -10.64
N SER A 194 -7.25 8.51 -9.42
CA SER A 194 -6.36 8.18 -8.30
C SER A 194 -7.16 8.07 -7.01
N ASP A 195 -6.73 7.23 -6.08
CA ASP A 195 -7.36 7.13 -4.74
C ASP A 195 -7.31 8.46 -3.97
N ARG A 196 -6.39 9.36 -4.34
CA ARG A 196 -6.21 10.70 -3.74
C ARG A 196 -7.26 11.74 -4.13
N GLU A 197 -8.06 11.48 -5.15
CA GLU A 197 -9.07 12.44 -5.60
C GLU A 197 -10.20 12.51 -4.57
N GLU A 198 -10.45 13.67 -3.98
CA GLU A 198 -11.62 13.83 -3.11
C GLU A 198 -12.90 13.91 -3.94
N PHE A 199 -13.89 13.10 -3.59
CA PHE A 199 -15.17 13.06 -4.30
C PHE A 199 -16.32 13.63 -3.47
N SER A 200 -16.99 14.64 -4.03
CA SER A 200 -18.16 15.27 -3.43
C SER A 200 -19.45 14.58 -3.86
N TYR A 201 -20.57 14.92 -3.19
CA TYR A 201 -21.91 14.52 -3.63
C TYR A 201 -22.19 14.91 -5.09
N ARG A 202 -21.80 16.11 -5.50
CA ARG A 202 -22.01 16.60 -6.88
C ARG A 202 -21.19 15.80 -7.89
N SER A 203 -19.92 15.55 -7.57
CA SER A 203 -19.03 14.75 -8.42
C SER A 203 -19.57 13.33 -8.62
N ALA A 204 -20.09 12.72 -7.55
CA ALA A 204 -20.74 11.39 -7.60
C ALA A 204 -22.01 11.42 -8.46
N ARG A 205 -22.86 12.44 -8.31
CA ARG A 205 -24.05 12.64 -9.16
C ARG A 205 -23.71 12.77 -10.64
N ASP A 206 -22.74 13.63 -10.97
CA ASP A 206 -22.31 13.85 -12.34
C ASP A 206 -21.74 12.55 -12.94
N SER A 207 -20.99 11.79 -12.14
CA SER A 207 -20.46 10.48 -12.55
C SER A 207 -21.57 9.44 -12.74
N ALA A 208 -22.58 9.42 -11.89
CA ALA A 208 -23.76 8.56 -12.04
C ALA A 208 -24.53 8.85 -13.34
N GLU A 209 -24.65 10.13 -13.73
CA GLU A 209 -25.27 10.50 -15.01
C GLU A 209 -24.44 10.00 -16.21
N ILE A 210 -23.11 10.06 -16.12
CA ILE A 210 -22.22 9.46 -17.13
C ILE A 210 -22.44 7.95 -17.18
N MET A 211 -22.50 7.28 -16.03
CA MET A 211 -22.76 5.84 -15.94
C MET A 211 -24.06 5.45 -16.63
N LYS A 212 -25.15 6.19 -16.40
CA LYS A 212 -26.44 5.97 -17.06
C LYS A 212 -26.33 6.12 -18.58
N ARG A 213 -25.64 7.17 -19.07
CA ARG A 213 -25.45 7.40 -20.51
C ARG A 213 -24.67 6.28 -21.21
N ILE A 214 -23.69 5.69 -20.53
CA ILE A 214 -22.91 4.55 -21.07
C ILE A 214 -23.52 3.18 -20.72
N ASN A 215 -24.74 3.18 -20.19
CA ASN A 215 -25.47 1.99 -19.76
C ASN A 215 -24.66 1.13 -18.78
N SER A 216 -23.90 1.75 -17.87
CA SER A 216 -23.22 1.10 -16.75
C SER A 216 -24.17 1.07 -15.55
N LYS A 217 -24.62 -0.11 -15.16
CA LYS A 217 -25.71 -0.31 -14.20
C LYS A 217 -25.25 -0.72 -12.80
N LEU A 218 -23.95 -0.87 -12.59
CA LEU A 218 -23.38 -1.37 -11.36
C LEU A 218 -22.09 -0.62 -11.07
N LEU A 219 -21.90 -0.21 -9.82
CA LEU A 219 -20.65 0.39 -9.35
C LEU A 219 -20.00 -0.54 -8.33
N LEU A 220 -18.73 -0.90 -8.54
CA LEU A 220 -17.91 -1.54 -7.51
C LEU A 220 -17.14 -0.46 -6.74
N THR A 221 -17.23 -0.47 -5.42
CA THR A 221 -16.59 0.54 -4.56
C THR A 221 -15.79 -0.11 -3.44
N PRO A 222 -14.76 0.57 -2.91
CA PRO A 222 -14.29 0.27 -1.57
C PRO A 222 -15.40 0.39 -0.53
N HIS A 223 -15.25 -0.32 0.58
CA HIS A 223 -16.18 -0.22 1.72
C HIS A 223 -16.20 1.17 2.38
N ASN A 224 -15.11 1.92 2.28
CA ASN A 224 -14.81 3.18 2.96
C ASN A 224 -14.75 4.39 2.01
N ILE A 225 -15.54 4.38 0.94
CA ILE A 225 -15.70 5.59 0.10
C ILE A 225 -16.24 6.77 0.91
N GLU A 226 -16.02 7.98 0.40
CA GLU A 226 -16.46 9.22 1.02
C GLU A 226 -17.99 9.23 1.19
N ASN A 227 -18.49 9.50 2.41
CA ASN A 227 -19.93 9.48 2.72
C ASN A 227 -20.77 10.33 1.74
N ASN A 228 -20.29 11.52 1.38
CA ASN A 228 -20.98 12.39 0.43
C ASN A 228 -21.07 11.78 -0.97
N ALA A 229 -20.02 11.06 -1.41
CA ALA A 229 -20.00 10.39 -2.69
C ALA A 229 -20.97 9.19 -2.70
N GLU A 230 -20.99 8.40 -1.63
CA GLU A 230 -21.93 7.30 -1.45
C GLU A 230 -23.39 7.78 -1.54
N ILE A 231 -23.75 8.83 -0.81
CA ILE A 231 -25.07 9.46 -0.86
C ILE A 231 -25.38 9.96 -2.29
N GLY A 232 -24.39 10.49 -2.99
CA GLY A 232 -24.51 10.93 -4.38
C GLY A 232 -24.95 9.79 -5.31
N PHE A 233 -24.26 8.65 -5.27
CA PHE A 233 -24.62 7.48 -6.08
C PHE A 233 -25.96 6.87 -5.69
N MET A 234 -26.25 6.77 -4.38
CA MET A 234 -27.54 6.28 -3.89
C MET A 234 -28.70 7.15 -4.37
N SER A 235 -28.56 8.47 -4.27
CA SER A 235 -29.60 9.42 -4.71
C SER A 235 -29.79 9.46 -6.24
N ALA A 236 -28.83 8.93 -7.00
CA ALA A 236 -28.94 8.70 -8.43
C ALA A 236 -29.42 7.28 -8.78
N GLU A 237 -29.77 6.47 -7.78
CA GLU A 237 -30.24 5.09 -7.90
C GLU A 237 -29.24 4.18 -8.62
N ILE A 238 -27.93 4.39 -8.40
CA ILE A 238 -26.89 3.50 -8.91
C ILE A 238 -26.68 2.35 -7.90
N PRO A 239 -26.93 1.08 -8.28
CA PRO A 239 -26.60 -0.07 -7.45
C PRO A 239 -25.09 -0.15 -7.20
N MET A 240 -24.71 -0.48 -5.96
CA MET A 240 -23.31 -0.59 -5.53
C MET A 240 -23.00 -1.93 -4.89
N ILE A 241 -21.81 -2.47 -5.18
CA ILE A 241 -21.19 -3.52 -4.38
C ILE A 241 -19.99 -2.89 -3.67
N LYS A 242 -20.11 -2.76 -2.35
CA LYS A 242 -19.06 -2.27 -1.48
C LYS A 242 -18.19 -3.44 -1.03
N ILE A 243 -16.91 -3.41 -1.36
CA ILE A 243 -15.95 -4.47 -1.09
C ILE A 243 -14.95 -3.98 -0.03
N PRO A 244 -14.74 -4.70 1.08
CA PRO A 244 -13.62 -4.43 1.98
C PRO A 244 -12.29 -4.60 1.24
N THR A 245 -11.42 -3.60 1.34
CA THR A 245 -10.19 -3.51 0.52
C THR A 245 -8.91 -3.53 1.34
N HIS A 246 -9.04 -3.64 2.66
CA HIS A 246 -7.96 -3.72 3.64
C HIS A 246 -8.40 -4.65 4.78
N LEU A 247 -7.42 -5.35 5.33
CA LEU A 247 -7.51 -5.98 6.64
C LEU A 247 -7.33 -4.92 7.73
N GLY A 248 -7.82 -5.23 8.93
CA GLY A 248 -7.81 -4.31 10.06
C GLY A 248 -8.59 -4.86 11.24
N ARG A 249 -8.84 -4.04 12.24
CA ARG A 249 -9.68 -4.39 13.39
C ARG A 249 -11.10 -4.74 12.97
N LYS A 250 -11.62 -4.05 11.95
CA LYS A 250 -12.93 -4.32 11.35
C LYS A 250 -12.95 -5.60 10.53
N TYR A 251 -11.89 -5.86 9.75
CA TYR A 251 -11.74 -7.05 8.92
C TYR A 251 -10.43 -7.78 9.27
N LYS A 252 -10.47 -8.61 10.31
CA LYS A 252 -9.27 -9.19 10.95
C LYS A 252 -8.52 -10.20 10.09
N ASP A 253 -9.21 -10.81 9.13
CA ASP A 253 -8.72 -11.89 8.28
C ASP A 253 -9.41 -11.88 6.91
N PHE A 254 -8.93 -12.72 5.99
CA PHE A 254 -9.51 -12.81 4.64
C PHE A 254 -10.99 -13.18 4.61
N GLN A 255 -11.49 -13.99 5.56
CA GLN A 255 -12.89 -14.37 5.59
C GLN A 255 -13.78 -13.20 6.00
N SER A 256 -13.31 -12.35 6.90
CA SER A 256 -14.02 -11.13 7.28
C SER A 256 -14.12 -10.11 6.15
N ILE A 257 -13.20 -10.10 5.17
CA ILE A 257 -13.33 -9.32 3.93
C ILE A 257 -14.55 -9.79 3.13
N ILE A 258 -14.69 -11.11 2.93
CA ILE A 258 -15.81 -11.70 2.19
C ILE A 258 -17.14 -11.37 2.88
N GLN A 259 -17.19 -11.56 4.20
CA GLN A 259 -18.38 -11.30 5.02
C GLN A 259 -18.76 -9.82 5.08
N GLY A 260 -17.78 -8.92 4.91
CA GLY A 260 -17.98 -7.48 4.93
C GLY A 260 -18.48 -6.87 3.61
N ILE A 261 -18.72 -7.69 2.57
CA ILE A 261 -19.24 -7.20 1.29
C ILE A 261 -20.70 -6.80 1.45
N VAL A 262 -21.03 -5.58 1.03
CA VAL A 262 -22.37 -5.02 1.13
C VAL A 262 -22.90 -4.71 -0.27
N ILE A 263 -24.14 -5.11 -0.52
CA ILE A 263 -24.88 -4.80 -1.73
C ILE A 263 -25.91 -3.73 -1.41
N ILE A 264 -25.88 -2.63 -2.16
CA ILE A 264 -26.82 -1.51 -2.05
C ILE A 264 -27.62 -1.40 -3.35
N GLY A 265 -28.95 -1.45 -3.24
CA GLY A 265 -29.87 -1.43 -4.38
C GLY A 265 -30.08 -2.80 -5.02
N GLU A 266 -30.92 -2.84 -6.05
CA GLU A 266 -31.20 -4.07 -6.81
C GLU A 266 -30.10 -4.30 -7.85
N ILE A 267 -29.30 -5.35 -7.67
CA ILE A 267 -28.34 -5.76 -8.70
C ILE A 267 -29.13 -6.39 -9.86
N PRO A 268 -28.94 -5.95 -11.11
CA PRO A 268 -29.55 -6.60 -12.26
C PRO A 268 -29.01 -8.03 -12.37
N ARG A 269 -29.81 -9.04 -12.00
CA ARG A 269 -29.44 -10.46 -12.18
C ARG A 269 -29.30 -10.74 -13.67
N ALA A 270 -28.21 -11.40 -14.07
CA ALA A 270 -28.19 -12.04 -15.38
C ALA A 270 -28.83 -13.42 -15.26
N ASP A 271 -29.68 -13.74 -16.22
CA ASP A 271 -30.19 -15.08 -16.44
C ASP A 271 -29.03 -16.07 -16.68
N SER A 272 -29.03 -17.14 -15.89
CA SER A 272 -28.37 -18.44 -16.18
C SER A 272 -26.84 -18.45 -16.40
N VAL A 273 -26.06 -18.78 -15.37
CA VAL A 273 -24.62 -19.10 -15.52
C VAL A 273 -24.40 -20.62 -15.60
N LYS A 274 -24.01 -21.10 -16.79
CA LYS A 274 -23.34 -22.41 -16.97
C LYS A 274 -21.92 -22.32 -16.39
N LYS A 275 -21.55 -23.29 -15.55
CA LYS A 275 -20.19 -23.50 -15.04
C LYS A 275 -19.21 -23.69 -16.20
N MET A 276 -18.20 -22.82 -16.28
CA MET A 276 -16.90 -23.13 -16.89
C MET A 276 -15.83 -22.94 -15.82
N ILE A 277 -15.04 -23.99 -15.60
CA ILE A 277 -13.87 -24.01 -14.73
C ILE A 277 -12.66 -23.66 -15.61
N PRO A 278 -11.92 -22.57 -15.37
CA PRO A 278 -10.62 -22.38 -15.99
C PRO A 278 -9.55 -23.14 -15.19
N SER A 279 -8.74 -23.90 -15.91
CA SER A 279 -7.58 -24.64 -15.42
C SER A 279 -6.44 -23.72 -14.96
N THR A 280 -5.91 -23.99 -13.78
CA THR A 280 -4.66 -23.45 -13.23
C THR A 280 -3.44 -23.74 -14.12
N PRO A 281 -2.51 -22.78 -14.34
CA PRO A 281 -1.14 -23.13 -14.67
C PRO A 281 -0.42 -23.68 -13.42
N PRO A 282 0.48 -24.68 -13.54
CA PRO A 282 1.17 -25.26 -12.40
C PRO A 282 2.31 -24.35 -11.93
N TYR A 283 2.31 -24.01 -10.63
CA TYR A 283 3.49 -23.44 -9.98
C TYR A 283 4.30 -24.58 -9.37
N SER A 284 5.59 -24.68 -9.73
CA SER A 284 6.53 -25.70 -9.23
C SER A 284 7.09 -25.29 -7.85
N PRO A 285 7.26 -26.22 -6.89
CA PRO A 285 7.87 -25.96 -5.58
C PRO A 285 9.29 -25.36 -5.61
N GLU A 286 10.00 -25.42 -6.73
CA GLU A 286 11.41 -25.00 -6.84
C GLU A 286 11.63 -23.47 -6.84
N GLN A 287 10.58 -22.65 -6.99
CA GLN A 287 10.67 -21.18 -6.97
C GLN A 287 10.66 -20.56 -5.55
N ILE A 288 10.59 -21.38 -4.49
CA ILE A 288 10.40 -20.92 -3.10
C ILE A 288 11.70 -20.40 -2.44
N THR A 289 12.88 -20.63 -3.01
CA THR A 289 14.16 -20.32 -2.36
C THR A 289 14.76 -18.94 -2.66
N GLN A 290 14.22 -18.19 -3.63
CA GLN A 290 14.81 -16.91 -4.05
C GLN A 290 13.83 -15.75 -3.90
N ILE A 291 14.29 -14.66 -3.27
CA ILE A 291 13.54 -13.40 -3.18
C ILE A 291 13.27 -12.91 -4.62
N PRO A 292 12.01 -12.59 -4.99
CA PRO A 292 11.70 -12.06 -6.31
C PRO A 292 12.58 -10.84 -6.64
N PRO A 293 13.05 -10.69 -7.88
CA PRO A 293 13.87 -9.56 -8.26
C PRO A 293 13.09 -8.25 -8.09
N GLU A 294 13.77 -7.22 -7.59
CA GLU A 294 13.22 -5.86 -7.48
C GLU A 294 12.80 -5.34 -8.87
N GLN A 295 11.57 -4.84 -8.96
CA GLN A 295 11.03 -4.20 -10.15
C GLN A 295 11.38 -2.71 -10.15
N PRO A 296 11.69 -2.12 -11.32
CA PRO A 296 11.79 -0.67 -11.45
C PRO A 296 10.49 -0.01 -10.98
N ARG A 297 10.61 0.94 -10.05
CA ARG A 297 9.51 1.67 -9.43
C ARG A 297 8.51 2.16 -10.49
N ALA A 298 7.21 1.87 -10.32
CA ALA A 298 6.16 2.63 -11.00
C ALA A 298 6.17 4.06 -10.44
N GLU A 299 6.70 5.02 -11.22
CA GLU A 299 6.77 6.43 -10.85
C GLU A 299 5.35 6.98 -10.56
N ILE A 300 5.10 7.60 -9.41
CA ILE A 300 5.18 9.06 -9.30
C ILE A 300 5.96 9.45 -8.03
N GLN A 301 7.27 9.20 -7.99
CA GLN A 301 8.15 9.92 -7.06
C GLN A 301 8.77 11.08 -7.83
N THR A 302 8.36 12.31 -7.53
CA THR A 302 9.01 13.47 -8.13
C THR A 302 10.36 13.64 -7.46
N TYR A 303 11.41 13.17 -8.12
CA TYR A 303 12.77 13.48 -7.71
C TYR A 303 13.18 14.84 -8.28
N GLY A 304 14.09 15.50 -7.58
CA GLY A 304 14.79 16.66 -8.10
C GLY A 304 16.25 16.64 -7.70
N TYR A 305 17.03 17.53 -8.29
CA TYR A 305 18.43 17.72 -7.95
C TYR A 305 18.61 19.10 -7.35
N ILE A 306 19.35 19.18 -6.24
CA ILE A 306 19.81 20.47 -5.75
C ILE A 306 20.71 21.08 -6.82
N THR A 307 20.44 22.31 -7.24
CA THR A 307 21.21 22.92 -8.34
C THR A 307 22.70 22.96 -7.98
N SER A 308 23.55 22.40 -8.85
CA SER A 308 25.00 22.29 -8.61
C SER A 308 25.73 23.63 -8.46
N ARG A 309 25.08 24.76 -8.78
CA ARG A 309 25.59 26.11 -8.52
C ARG A 309 25.76 26.43 -7.03
N PHE A 310 25.06 25.70 -6.15
CA PHE A 310 25.18 25.87 -4.71
C PHE A 310 26.19 24.84 -4.18
N THR A 311 27.17 25.27 -3.38
CA THR A 311 28.04 24.31 -2.67
C THR A 311 27.26 23.51 -1.64
N SER A 312 26.31 24.16 -0.96
CA SER A 312 25.42 23.51 0.00
C SER A 312 24.19 24.37 0.28
N VAL A 313 23.11 23.72 0.68
CA VAL A 313 21.80 24.32 0.94
C VAL A 313 21.36 23.96 2.36
N ILE A 314 20.89 24.95 3.10
CA ILE A 314 20.35 24.76 4.45
C ILE A 314 18.91 24.26 4.35
N LEU A 315 18.64 23.12 4.96
CA LEU A 315 17.29 22.60 5.14
C LEU A 315 16.65 23.29 6.34
N ARG A 316 15.42 23.77 6.19
CA ARG A 316 14.67 24.49 7.22
C ARG A 316 13.59 23.59 7.83
N ASP A 317 13.31 23.78 9.12
CA ASP A 317 12.34 22.94 9.84
C ASP A 317 10.87 23.19 9.41
N ARG A 318 10.57 24.42 8.96
CA ARG A 318 9.26 24.85 8.44
C ARG A 318 9.43 25.74 7.20
N PRO A 319 8.40 25.95 6.36
CA PRO A 319 8.50 26.72 5.11
C PRO A 319 8.61 28.25 5.37
N SER A 320 9.73 28.66 5.95
CA SER A 320 10.00 30.06 6.33
C SER A 320 11.51 30.32 6.34
N SER A 321 11.93 31.49 5.87
CA SER A 321 13.33 31.92 5.94
C SER A 321 13.81 32.16 7.38
N ARG A 322 12.88 32.32 8.34
CA ARG A 322 13.16 32.49 9.77
C ARG A 322 13.10 31.17 10.55
N ALA A 323 12.89 30.04 9.89
CA ALA A 323 12.87 28.73 10.54
C ALA A 323 14.26 28.30 11.01
N ALA A 324 14.30 27.48 12.06
CA ALA A 324 15.52 26.83 12.51
C ALA A 324 16.13 25.95 11.40
N GLN A 325 17.44 25.77 11.46
CA GLN A 325 18.16 24.87 10.58
C GLN A 325 17.88 23.42 11.00
N ALA A 326 17.25 22.65 10.11
CA ALA A 326 16.98 21.23 10.29
C ALA A 326 18.14 20.34 9.79
N GLY A 327 18.92 20.83 8.83
CA GLY A 327 20.04 20.10 8.24
C GLY A 327 20.72 20.87 7.14
N LYS A 328 21.63 20.21 6.43
CA LYS A 328 22.35 20.78 5.29
C LYS A 328 22.56 19.70 4.24
N ILE A 329 22.36 20.06 2.98
CA ILE A 329 22.52 19.15 1.84
C ILE A 329 23.48 19.77 0.82
N SER A 330 24.25 18.94 0.11
CA SER A 330 25.21 19.41 -0.89
C SER A 330 24.54 19.72 -2.23
N GLY A 331 25.13 20.62 -3.00
CA GLY A 331 24.73 20.83 -4.40
C GLY A 331 24.91 19.58 -5.24
N GLY A 332 24.05 19.41 -6.24
CA GLY A 332 24.05 18.26 -7.14
C GLY A 332 23.43 16.98 -6.57
N GLN A 333 23.06 16.95 -5.29
CA GLN A 333 22.43 15.75 -4.71
C GLN A 333 21.02 15.53 -5.25
N LYS A 334 20.73 14.28 -5.59
CA LYS A 334 19.37 13.80 -5.88
C LYS A 334 18.58 13.74 -4.57
N VAL A 335 17.38 14.31 -4.58
CA VAL A 335 16.49 14.38 -3.43
C VAL A 335 15.09 13.96 -3.82
N LEU A 336 14.38 13.35 -2.88
CA LEU A 336 12.96 13.05 -3.00
C LEU A 336 12.16 14.29 -2.60
N ILE A 337 11.23 14.73 -3.47
CA ILE A 337 10.28 15.78 -3.15
C ILE A 337 9.11 15.15 -2.41
N LEU A 338 8.93 15.56 -1.15
CA LEU A 338 7.89 15.05 -0.25
C LEU A 338 6.61 15.88 -0.34
N GLU A 339 6.77 17.20 -0.38
CA GLU A 339 5.66 18.15 -0.32
C GLU A 339 6.02 19.46 -1.01
N LYS A 340 5.03 20.15 -1.57
CA LYS A 340 5.18 21.50 -2.13
C LYS A 340 4.18 22.43 -1.47
N GLN A 341 4.66 23.55 -0.93
CA GLN A 341 3.84 24.58 -0.32
C GLN A 341 4.35 25.96 -0.75
N ASN A 342 3.61 26.61 -1.65
CA ASN A 342 3.98 27.90 -2.25
C ASN A 342 5.40 27.86 -2.86
N GLU A 343 6.30 28.76 -2.43
CA GLU A 343 7.70 28.81 -2.88
C GLU A 343 8.62 27.81 -2.15
N TRP A 344 8.05 26.96 -1.29
CA TRP A 344 8.81 26.00 -0.49
C TRP A 344 8.53 24.58 -0.93
N ILE A 345 9.58 23.78 -0.90
CA ILE A 345 9.55 22.37 -1.22
C ILE A 345 10.19 21.62 -0.07
N LYS A 346 9.45 20.66 0.50
CA LYS A 346 9.98 19.76 1.52
C LYS A 346 10.66 18.60 0.81
N ILE A 347 11.90 18.33 1.19
CA ILE A 347 12.74 17.33 0.56
C ILE A 347 13.41 16.44 1.59
N THR A 348 13.89 15.29 1.13
CA THR A 348 14.82 14.44 1.88
C THR A 348 15.85 13.80 0.96
N ASP A 349 17.05 13.53 1.49
CA ASP A 349 18.09 12.68 0.89
C ASP A 349 18.16 11.30 1.59
N GLY A 350 17.15 10.94 2.38
CA GLY A 350 17.11 9.75 3.23
C GLY A 350 17.87 9.90 4.56
N LYS A 351 18.73 10.92 4.71
CA LYS A 351 19.55 11.20 5.90
C LYS A 351 19.34 12.58 6.49
N ASN A 352 18.55 13.43 5.87
CA ASN A 352 18.21 14.77 6.30
C ASN A 352 16.83 15.07 5.71
N ILE A 353 16.00 15.80 6.45
CA ILE A 353 14.71 16.27 5.96
C ILE A 353 14.54 17.75 6.26
N GLY A 354 13.91 18.47 5.35
CA GLY A 354 13.48 19.83 5.61
C GLY A 354 13.06 20.58 4.36
N TRP A 355 12.73 21.85 4.57
CA TRP A 355 12.21 22.75 3.56
C TRP A 355 13.32 23.56 2.89
N ILE A 356 13.25 23.65 1.57
CA ILE A 356 14.09 24.50 0.73
C ILE A 356 13.22 25.39 -0.16
N ARG A 357 13.79 26.45 -0.74
CA ARG A 357 13.10 27.22 -1.77
C ARG A 357 13.04 26.45 -3.08
N SER A 358 11.92 26.55 -3.79
CA SER A 358 11.72 25.92 -5.09
C SER A 358 12.78 26.32 -6.14
N SER A 359 13.35 27.51 -6.03
CA SER A 359 14.41 28.03 -6.93
C SER A 359 15.77 27.36 -6.79
N VAL A 360 15.91 26.44 -5.82
CA VAL A 360 17.16 25.75 -5.47
C VAL A 360 17.17 24.29 -5.96
N ILE A 361 16.05 23.83 -6.51
CA ILE A 361 15.86 22.47 -6.99
C ILE A 361 15.42 22.47 -8.45
N THR A 362 16.01 21.57 -9.24
CA THR A 362 15.63 21.32 -10.62
C THR A 362 14.90 19.98 -10.68
N SER A 363 13.68 19.95 -11.21
CA SER A 363 12.92 18.69 -11.37
C SER A 363 13.48 17.85 -12.51
N GLU A 364 13.46 16.53 -12.36
CA GLU A 364 13.63 15.60 -13.48
C GLU A 364 12.42 15.80 -14.43
N GLN A 365 12.62 16.50 -15.55
CA GLN A 365 11.64 16.52 -16.64
C GLN A 365 11.67 15.12 -17.25
N ASN A 366 10.59 14.34 -17.09
CA ASN A 366 10.41 13.12 -17.87
C ASN A 366 10.42 13.51 -19.34
N GLY A 367 11.51 13.19 -20.03
CA GLY A 367 11.64 13.35 -21.47
C GLY A 367 10.66 12.41 -22.17
N ILE A 368 9.44 12.90 -22.41
CA ILE A 368 8.60 12.45 -23.50
C ILE A 368 8.78 13.49 -24.60
N THR A 369 9.74 13.25 -25.48
CA THR A 369 9.77 13.93 -26.78
C THR A 369 8.63 13.36 -27.62
N GLN A 370 7.94 14.27 -28.31
CA GLN A 370 6.67 14.15 -29.02
C GLN A 370 6.56 12.99 -30.02
#